data_AF-A0A2X2SWG2-F1
#
_entry.id   AF-A0A2X2SWG2-F1
#
_cell.length_a   1.000
_cell.length_b   1.000
_cell.length_c   1.000
_cell.angle_alpha   90.00
_cell.angle_beta   90.00
_cell.angle_gamma   90.00
#
_symmetry.space_group_name_H-M   'P 1'
#
loop_
_entity.id
_entity.type
_entity.pdbx_description
1 polymer ?
#
loop_
_entity_poly.entity_id
_entity_poly.type
_entity_poly.pdbx_seq_one_letter_code
_entity_poly.pdbx_strand_id
1 'polypeptide(L)'
;MKNILAGCFADGAPARRSGEAPTRTPNRWEQLKDQIVEGLLAWHRVDSSGCVGNVDSTQENIWPHWYRQRVEVLWTTLNQYRNTGLTMQDKRILFRTRECLPRMFEDFSDNCVLIHGNFSLRSMLKDSRSDQLLAMVNPGVMLWASARI
;
A
#
# COMPACT_ATOMS: atom_id res chain seq x y z
N MET A 1 38.39 -44.65 7.96
CA MET A 1 37.46 -43.53 7.69
C MET A 1 37.23 -42.79 9.00
N LYS A 2 38.21 -41.96 9.41
CA LYS A 2 38.11 -40.49 9.48
C LYS A 2 36.94 -39.98 10.34
N ASN A 3 37.28 -39.80 11.62
CA ASN A 3 37.02 -38.64 12.47
C ASN A 3 35.56 -38.27 12.74
N ILE A 4 35.05 -38.92 13.78
CA ILE A 4 34.14 -38.35 14.76
C ILE A 4 34.97 -37.36 15.62
N LEU A 5 34.79 -36.06 15.38
CA LEU A 5 35.07 -34.99 16.34
C LEU A 5 33.69 -34.61 16.90
N ALA A 6 33.27 -35.05 18.10
CA ALA A 6 33.80 -34.62 19.40
C ALA A 6 33.87 -33.09 19.49
N GLY A 7 32.81 -32.49 20.03
CA GLY A 7 32.67 -31.04 20.16
C GLY A 7 31.41 -30.61 20.91
N CYS A 8 31.36 -30.95 22.19
CA CYS A 8 30.75 -30.14 23.25
C CYS A 8 29.21 -30.05 23.32
N PHE A 9 28.60 -31.06 23.92
CA PHE A 9 27.64 -30.80 25.00
C PHE A 9 28.44 -30.35 26.22
N ALA A 10 28.49 -29.05 26.47
CA ALA A 10 28.87 -28.48 27.76
C ALA A 10 28.12 -27.17 27.94
N ASP A 11 27.60 -26.99 29.14
CA ASP A 11 26.80 -25.89 29.68
C ASP A 11 27.06 -24.50 29.08
N GLY A 12 25.95 -23.80 28.82
CA GLY A 12 25.96 -22.37 28.54
C GLY A 12 24.83 -22.01 27.59
N ALA A 13 23.68 -21.58 28.13
CA ALA A 13 22.71 -20.84 27.34
C ALA A 13 23.45 -19.74 26.57
N PRO A 14 23.32 -19.62 25.23
CA PRO A 14 23.97 -18.53 24.52
C PRO A 14 23.38 -17.25 25.10
N ALA A 15 24.23 -16.47 25.78
CA ALA A 15 23.92 -15.12 26.19
C ALA A 15 23.39 -14.42 24.93
N ARG A 16 22.09 -14.13 24.90
CA ARG A 16 21.48 -13.32 23.84
C ARG A 16 22.32 -12.06 23.77
N ARG A 17 23.08 -11.87 22.68
CA ARG A 17 23.80 -10.62 22.47
C ARG A 17 22.76 -9.52 22.55
N SER A 18 23.02 -8.55 23.40
CA SER A 18 22.10 -7.46 23.71
C SER A 18 21.67 -6.64 22.48
N GLY A 19 22.26 -6.87 21.30
CA GLY A 19 21.89 -6.24 20.02
C GLY A 19 21.19 -7.10 18.97
N GLU A 20 21.00 -8.41 19.18
CA GLU A 20 20.38 -9.26 18.16
C GLU A 20 18.85 -9.25 18.30
N ALA A 21 18.14 -8.81 17.26
CA ALA A 21 16.69 -8.80 17.26
C ALA A 21 16.16 -10.24 17.33
N PRO A 22 15.21 -10.55 18.23
CA PRO A 22 14.64 -11.88 18.32
C PRO A 22 13.98 -12.30 17.00
N THR A 23 14.13 -13.56 16.63
CA THR A 23 13.44 -14.13 15.46
C THR A 23 11.94 -13.96 15.62
N ARG A 24 11.27 -13.46 14.59
CA ARG A 24 9.81 -13.26 14.57
C ARG A 24 9.09 -14.58 14.83
N THR A 25 8.12 -14.56 15.73
CA THR A 25 7.23 -15.69 16.00
C THR A 25 5.91 -15.53 15.23
N PRO A 26 5.15 -16.61 14.99
CA PRO A 26 3.84 -16.52 14.33
C PRO A 26 2.88 -15.56 15.03
N ASN A 27 2.79 -15.60 16.37
CA ASN A 27 1.92 -14.69 17.12
C ASN A 27 2.29 -13.21 16.94
N ARG A 28 3.59 -12.90 16.91
CA ARG A 28 4.06 -11.51 16.66
C ARG A 28 3.76 -11.06 15.24
N TRP A 29 3.77 -11.99 14.29
CA TRP A 29 3.40 -11.69 12.91
C TRP A 29 1.92 -11.32 12.80
N GLU A 30 1.03 -12.08 13.43
CA GLU A 30 -0.41 -11.74 13.45
C GLU A 30 -0.65 -10.39 14.13
N GLN A 31 -0.03 -10.13 15.28
CA GLN A 31 -0.14 -8.83 15.96
C GLN A 31 0.33 -7.66 15.10
N LEU A 32 1.41 -7.82 14.34
CA LEU A 32 1.88 -6.78 13.42
C LEU A 32 0.90 -6.57 12.27
N LYS A 33 0.29 -7.62 11.72
CA LYS A 33 -0.76 -7.46 10.70
C LYS A 33 -1.94 -6.68 11.23
N ASP A 34 -2.41 -7.00 12.43
CA ASP A 34 -3.51 -6.29 13.07
C ASP A 34 -3.19 -4.80 13.23
N GLN A 35 -1.97 -4.48 13.68
CA GLN A 35 -1.51 -3.09 13.81
C GLN A 35 -1.41 -2.37 12.45
N ILE A 36 -1.00 -3.08 11.38
CA ILE A 36 -0.97 -2.52 10.02
C ILE A 36 -2.39 -2.22 9.54
N VAL A 37 -3.35 -3.13 9.77
CA VAL A 37 -4.75 -2.92 9.40
C VAL A 37 -5.33 -1.75 10.19
N GLU A 38 -5.13 -1.70 11.51
CA GLU A 38 -5.58 -0.58 12.35
C GLU A 38 -4.96 0.75 11.92
N GLY A 39 -3.66 0.77 11.60
CA GLY A 39 -3.01 1.97 11.08
C GLY A 39 -3.60 2.42 9.76
N LEU A 40 -3.89 1.50 8.83
CA LEU A 40 -4.54 1.83 7.55
C LEU A 40 -5.95 2.37 7.76
N LEU A 41 -6.73 1.72 8.62
CA LEU A 41 -8.07 2.17 8.97
C LEU A 41 -8.05 3.54 9.66
N ALA A 42 -7.03 3.85 10.47
CA ALA A 42 -6.88 5.17 11.08
C ALA A 42 -6.71 6.28 10.03
N TRP A 43 -5.98 6.02 8.94
CA TRP A 43 -5.92 6.94 7.79
C TRP A 43 -7.30 7.08 7.14
N HIS A 44 -7.98 5.96 6.89
CA HIS A 44 -9.30 5.95 6.24
C HIS A 44 -10.44 6.54 7.11
N ARG A 45 -10.22 6.82 8.40
CA ARG A 45 -11.20 7.54 9.24
C ARG A 45 -11.23 9.04 8.97
N VAL A 46 -10.21 9.60 8.31
CA VAL A 46 -10.17 11.02 7.99
C VAL A 46 -11.01 11.27 6.74
N ASP A 47 -12.19 11.82 6.94
CA ASP A 47 -13.14 12.18 5.88
C ASP A 47 -12.68 13.42 5.10
N SER A 48 -12.85 13.39 3.78
CA SER A 48 -12.49 14.48 2.87
C SER A 48 -13.50 15.63 2.83
N SER A 49 -14.67 15.47 3.45
CA SER A 49 -15.79 16.41 3.41
C SER A 49 -16.23 16.78 2.00
N GLY A 50 -16.28 15.78 1.11
CA GLY A 50 -16.71 15.95 -0.29
C GLY A 50 -15.59 16.38 -1.26
N CYS A 51 -14.34 16.41 -0.80
CA CYS A 51 -13.19 16.67 -1.65
C CYS A 51 -12.59 15.39 -2.25
N VAL A 52 -11.99 15.52 -3.42
CA VAL A 52 -11.25 14.43 -4.09
C VAL A 52 -9.94 14.90 -4.68
N GLY A 53 -9.06 13.95 -4.98
CA GLY A 53 -7.78 14.17 -5.65
C GLY A 53 -6.63 14.37 -4.69
N ASN A 54 -5.55 15.02 -5.15
CA ASN A 54 -4.38 15.24 -4.31
C ASN A 54 -4.74 16.10 -3.10
N VAL A 55 -4.26 15.72 -1.92
CA VAL A 55 -4.54 16.45 -0.67
C VAL A 55 -4.06 17.90 -0.74
N ASP A 56 -2.95 18.17 -1.44
CA ASP A 56 -2.38 19.51 -1.63
C ASP A 56 -3.11 20.35 -2.70
N SER A 57 -4.05 19.75 -3.45
CA SER A 57 -4.78 20.41 -4.53
C SER A 57 -6.20 19.83 -4.62
N THR A 58 -6.99 20.07 -3.58
CA THR A 58 -8.33 19.51 -3.44
C THR A 58 -9.33 20.09 -4.44
N GLN A 59 -10.33 19.29 -4.78
CA GLN A 59 -11.46 19.69 -5.64
C GLN A 59 -12.75 19.14 -5.05
N GLU A 60 -13.79 19.97 -4.97
CA GLU A 60 -15.15 19.50 -4.71
C GLU A 60 -15.66 18.75 -5.93
N ASN A 61 -15.74 17.43 -5.83
CA ASN A 61 -16.21 16.55 -6.89
C ASN A 61 -16.48 15.16 -6.30
N ILE A 62 -17.18 14.30 -7.03
CA ILE A 62 -17.37 12.91 -6.64
C ILE A 62 -16.26 12.02 -7.22
N TRP A 63 -15.89 10.98 -6.49
CA TRP A 63 -14.80 10.08 -6.87
C TRP A 63 -14.92 9.49 -8.29
N PRO A 64 -16.09 8.99 -8.73
CA PRO A 64 -16.23 8.44 -10.08
C PRO A 64 -15.91 9.45 -11.18
N HIS A 65 -16.30 10.71 -10.99
CA HIS A 65 -16.04 11.78 -11.96
C HIS A 65 -14.57 12.16 -12.00
N TRP A 66 -13.95 12.36 -10.84
CA TRP A 66 -12.53 12.68 -10.75
C TRP A 66 -11.65 11.55 -11.29
N TYR A 67 -11.95 10.30 -10.93
CA TYR A 67 -11.21 9.13 -11.43
C TYR A 67 -11.31 9.01 -12.94
N ARG A 68 -12.51 9.17 -13.52
CA ARG A 68 -12.71 9.18 -14.97
C ARG A 68 -11.86 10.26 -15.64
N GLN A 69 -11.89 11.49 -15.14
CA GLN A 69 -11.05 12.58 -15.67
C GLN A 69 -9.56 12.23 -15.59
N ARG A 70 -9.11 11.60 -14.51
CA ARG A 70 -7.72 11.16 -14.38
C ARG A 70 -7.33 10.10 -15.41
N VAL A 71 -8.22 9.14 -15.67
CA VAL A 71 -8.04 8.13 -16.73
C VAL A 71 -7.98 8.80 -18.11
N GLU A 72 -8.83 9.78 -18.40
CA GLU A 72 -8.78 10.51 -19.66
C GLU A 72 -7.44 11.25 -19.85
N VAL A 73 -6.94 11.93 -18.81
CA VAL A 73 -5.63 12.58 -18.87
C VAL A 73 -4.52 11.57 -19.17
N LEU A 74 -4.53 10.40 -18.52
CA LEU A 74 -3.55 9.34 -18.78
C LEU A 74 -3.68 8.79 -20.19
N TRP A 75 -4.90 8.61 -20.68
CA TRP A 75 -5.18 8.11 -22.02
C TRP A 75 -4.69 9.08 -23.10
N THR A 76 -5.00 10.37 -22.98
CA THR A 76 -4.50 11.42 -23.88
C THR A 76 -2.98 11.48 -23.85
N THR A 77 -2.37 11.45 -22.66
CA THR A 77 -0.91 11.44 -22.50
C THR A 77 -0.29 10.22 -23.20
N LEU A 78 -0.84 9.03 -23.01
CA LEU A 78 -0.37 7.80 -23.64
C LEU A 78 -0.39 7.92 -25.18
N ASN A 79 -1.42 8.53 -25.74
CA ASN A 79 -1.57 8.70 -27.19
C ASN A 79 -0.60 9.74 -27.79
N GLN A 80 0.02 10.59 -26.97
CA GLN A 80 1.06 11.52 -27.43
C GLN A 80 2.42 10.83 -27.62
N TYR A 81 2.68 9.72 -26.93
CA TYR A 81 3.93 8.98 -27.04
C TYR A 81 3.91 7.99 -28.21
N ARG A 82 4.89 8.13 -29.12
CA ARG A 82 5.06 7.20 -30.24
C ARG A 82 5.64 5.84 -29.80
N ASN A 83 6.55 5.86 -28.83
CA ASN A 83 7.26 4.68 -28.36
C ASN A 83 6.91 4.38 -26.90
N THR A 84 5.73 3.78 -26.68
CA THR A 84 5.28 3.38 -25.34
C THR A 84 5.79 2.00 -24.92
N GLY A 85 6.36 1.23 -25.85
CA GLY A 85 6.68 -0.19 -25.64
C GLY A 85 5.44 -1.10 -25.58
N LEU A 86 4.22 -0.55 -25.70
CA LEU A 86 2.98 -1.30 -25.68
C LEU A 86 2.64 -1.87 -27.05
N THR A 87 2.30 -3.15 -27.09
CA THR A 87 1.77 -3.80 -28.28
C THR A 87 0.35 -3.32 -28.58
N MET A 88 -0.16 -3.61 -29.79
CA MET A 88 -1.57 -3.35 -30.10
C MET A 88 -2.53 -4.14 -29.21
N GLN A 89 -2.12 -5.32 -28.74
CA GLN A 89 -2.92 -6.11 -27.83
C GLN A 89 -3.05 -5.42 -26.45
N ASP A 90 -1.96 -4.85 -25.93
CA ASP A 90 -1.98 -4.10 -24.67
C ASP A 90 -2.90 -2.88 -24.77
N LYS A 91 -2.81 -2.14 -25.88
CA LYS A 91 -3.69 -0.97 -26.14
C LYS A 91 -5.17 -1.36 -26.19
N ARG A 92 -5.51 -2.52 -26.78
CA ARG A 92 -6.88 -3.04 -26.78
C ARG A 92 -7.37 -3.39 -25.38
N ILE A 93 -6.51 -3.93 -24.52
CA ILE A 93 -6.86 -4.20 -23.12
C ILE A 93 -7.15 -2.89 -22.39
N LEU A 94 -6.25 -1.90 -22.48
CA LEU A 94 -6.43 -0.60 -21.85
C LEU A 94 -7.70 0.11 -22.32
N PHE A 95 -7.98 0.07 -23.62
CA PHE A 95 -9.22 0.62 -24.18
C PHE A 95 -10.46 -0.03 -23.55
N ARG A 96 -10.52 -1.37 -23.52
CA ARG A 96 -11.67 -2.08 -22.92
C ARG A 96 -11.81 -1.81 -21.42
N THR A 97 -10.70 -1.76 -20.68
CA THR A 97 -10.73 -1.44 -19.24
C THR A 97 -11.29 -0.04 -19.00
N ARG A 98 -10.94 0.93 -19.84
CA ARG A 98 -11.50 2.29 -19.80
C ARG A 98 -13.01 2.29 -20.09
N GLU A 99 -13.49 1.52 -21.06
CA GLU A 99 -14.93 1.42 -21.37
C GLU A 99 -15.75 0.78 -20.23
N CYS A 100 -15.12 0.02 -19.32
CA CYS A 100 -15.80 -0.57 -18.16
C CYS A 100 -16.03 0.41 -17.01
N LEU A 101 -15.49 1.64 -17.05
CA LEU A 101 -15.58 2.59 -15.93
C LEU A 101 -17.02 2.91 -15.48
N PRO A 102 -18.01 3.12 -16.37
CA PRO A 102 -19.39 3.37 -15.93
C PRO A 102 -19.94 2.22 -15.09
N ARG A 103 -19.69 0.97 -15.51
CA ARG A 103 -20.11 -0.22 -14.78
C ARG A 103 -19.35 -0.40 -13.46
N MET A 104 -18.07 -0.06 -13.43
CA MET A 104 -17.26 -0.11 -12.21
C MET A 104 -17.80 0.82 -11.11
N PHE A 105 -18.38 1.95 -11.50
CA PHE A 105 -18.95 2.95 -10.59
C PHE A 105 -20.48 2.93 -10.52
N GLU A 106 -21.12 1.86 -11.00
CA GLU A 106 -22.56 1.66 -10.83
C GLU A 106 -22.88 1.62 -9.33
N ASP A 107 -23.89 2.38 -8.91
CA ASP A 107 -24.32 2.54 -7.51
C ASP A 107 -23.24 3.03 -6.52
N PHE A 108 -22.17 3.64 -7.02
CA PHE A 108 -21.09 4.16 -6.19
C PHE A 108 -21.54 5.38 -5.38
N SER A 109 -21.44 5.31 -4.05
CA SER A 109 -21.88 6.38 -3.13
C SER A 109 -20.97 6.56 -1.91
N ASP A 110 -19.77 5.97 -1.91
CA ASP A 110 -18.88 6.04 -0.77
C ASP A 110 -18.22 7.42 -0.62
N ASN A 111 -18.02 7.83 0.63
CA ASN A 111 -17.25 9.02 0.96
C ASN A 111 -15.78 8.84 0.60
N CYS A 112 -15.11 9.94 0.29
CA CYS A 112 -13.66 9.95 0.11
C CYS A 112 -12.95 10.18 1.43
N VAL A 113 -11.84 9.47 1.61
CA VAL A 113 -11.06 9.46 2.85
C VAL A 113 -9.58 9.70 2.51
N LEU A 114 -8.77 9.92 3.54
CA LEU A 114 -7.33 10.07 3.36
C LEU A 114 -6.68 8.73 3.00
N ILE A 115 -6.06 8.66 1.83
CA ILE A 115 -5.33 7.49 1.34
C ILE A 115 -3.82 7.72 1.39
N HIS A 116 -3.11 6.77 2.00
CA HIS A 116 -1.65 6.72 2.02
C HIS A 116 -1.11 6.25 0.65
N GLY A 117 -0.60 7.18 -0.17
CA GLY A 117 -0.22 6.93 -1.58
C GLY A 117 0.95 5.97 -1.82
N ASN A 118 1.72 5.63 -0.78
CA ASN A 118 2.85 4.71 -0.86
C ASN A 118 2.75 3.59 0.18
N PHE A 119 1.57 2.98 0.29
CA PHE A 119 1.33 1.96 1.31
C PHE A 119 2.09 0.64 1.01
N SER A 120 3.24 0.44 1.66
CA SER A 120 4.08 -0.74 1.49
C SER A 120 4.83 -1.09 2.78
N LEU A 121 5.45 -2.28 2.85
CA LEU A 121 6.29 -2.62 4.01
C LEU A 121 7.47 -1.67 4.20
N ARG A 122 7.93 -0.98 3.14
CA ARG A 122 9.02 0.00 3.23
C ARG A 122 8.57 1.35 3.79
N SER A 123 7.26 1.62 3.78
CA SER A 123 6.66 2.82 4.36
C SER A 123 6.20 2.59 5.81
N MET A 124 6.68 1.53 6.46
CA MET A 124 6.30 1.16 7.82
C MET A 124 7.54 1.13 8.72
N LEU A 125 7.49 1.92 9.80
CA LEU A 125 8.49 1.88 10.85
C LEU A 125 7.96 1.00 11.98
N LYS A 126 8.74 -0.02 12.34
CA LYS A 126 8.43 -0.91 13.46
C LYS A 126 9.61 -0.97 14.44
N ASP A 127 9.30 -1.27 15.69
CA ASP A 127 10.32 -1.66 16.65
C ASP A 127 10.91 -3.02 16.26
N SER A 128 12.24 -3.14 16.38
CA SER A 128 12.95 -4.34 15.95
C SER A 128 12.79 -5.50 16.93
N ARG A 129 12.50 -5.23 18.21
CA ARG A 129 12.45 -6.26 19.26
C ARG A 129 11.06 -6.81 19.51
N SER A 130 10.06 -5.94 19.48
CA SER A 130 8.66 -6.26 19.75
C SER A 130 7.84 -6.52 18.49
N ASP A 131 8.35 -6.16 17.30
CA ASP A 131 7.57 -6.10 16.05
C ASP A 131 6.37 -5.12 16.13
N GLN A 132 6.34 -4.21 17.11
CA GLN A 132 5.30 -3.17 17.20
C GLN A 132 5.44 -2.17 16.05
N LEU A 133 4.36 -1.90 15.33
CA LEU A 133 4.27 -0.81 14.38
C LEU A 133 4.29 0.53 15.13
N LEU A 134 5.27 1.37 14.80
CA LEU A 134 5.47 2.68 15.43
C LEU A 134 4.86 3.79 14.60
N ALA A 135 5.02 3.73 13.27
CA ALA A 135 4.49 4.72 12.35
C ALA A 135 4.36 4.18 10.92
N MET A 136 3.42 4.77 10.17
CA MET A 136 3.42 4.75 8.71
C MET A 136 4.07 6.05 8.23
N VAL A 137 5.07 5.94 7.38
CA VAL A 137 5.96 7.05 7.00
C VAL A 137 6.10 7.13 5.49
N ASN A 138 6.52 8.29 4.99
CA ASN A 138 6.72 8.53 3.56
C ASN A 138 5.46 8.17 2.73
N PRO A 139 4.35 8.90 2.93
CA PRO A 139 3.08 8.58 2.28
C PRO A 139 3.07 8.79 0.77
N GLY A 140 4.11 9.42 0.20
CA GLY A 140 4.11 9.82 -1.20
C GLY A 140 2.98 10.81 -1.47
N VAL A 141 2.36 10.69 -2.65
CA VAL A 141 1.21 11.52 -3.04
C VAL A 141 -0.03 11.04 -2.26
N MET A 142 -0.45 11.80 -1.27
CA MET A 142 -1.68 11.52 -0.54
C MET A 142 -2.90 11.93 -1.37
N LEU A 143 -3.98 11.14 -1.26
CA LEU A 143 -5.22 11.38 -2.00
C LEU A 143 -6.41 11.45 -1.05
N TRP A 144 -7.34 12.35 -1.36
CA TRP A 144 -8.75 12.19 -1.03
C TRP A 144 -9.38 11.30 -2.08
N ALA A 145 -9.69 10.07 -1.69
CA ALA A 145 -10.16 9.05 -2.61
C ALA A 145 -11.04 8.03 -1.89
N SER A 146 -11.77 7.23 -2.67
CA SER A 146 -12.53 6.12 -2.10
C SER A 146 -11.61 5.06 -1.51
N ALA A 147 -11.92 4.58 -0.31
CA ALA A 147 -11.30 3.38 0.27
C ALA A 147 -11.84 2.07 -0.34
N ARG A 148 -12.94 2.14 -1.09
CA ARG A 148 -13.55 1.02 -1.80
C ARG A 148 -13.34 1.19 -3.31
N ILE A 149 -12.70 0.23 -3.93
CA ILE A 149 -12.51 0.13 -5.39
C ILE A 149 -12.98 -1.25 -5.83
#